data_AF-A0AAD2HT97-F1
#
_entry.id   AF-A0AAD2HT97-F1
#
_cell.length_a   1.000
_cell.length_b   1.000
_cell.length_c   1.000
_cell.angle_alpha   90.00
_cell.angle_beta   90.00
_cell.angle_gamma   90.00
#
_symmetry.space_group_name_H-M   'P 1'
#
loop_
_entity.id
_entity.type
_entity.pdbx_description
1 polymer ?
#
loop_
_entity_poly.entity_id
_entity_poly.type
_entity_poly.pdbx_seq_one_letter_code
_entity_poly.pdbx_strand_id
1 'polypeptide(L)'
;MTSSLNSCPTELWEQILSTLWHSPLSFAERKQFILASTLVCKRWSAVYDLVAARDVYIVSPTPCDEFRQRVRAEATASTRAAIARIGAAPTHQGQSFVQRLLQRIWPHRSAAESTQAPTNNFRCRSITISLTNCPSTGRLSLGSCLDELLETLDVFSETLPNLRRLNIEYTDASPDDLFTRRTFAGLPPQLTHLHIRFTETASSAPAAENTEHPARDPPRPKWYSETPVIVSIFGVNENVVKRMSEAVPCGSVIAAKD
;
A
#
# COMPACT_ATOMS: atom_id res chain seq x y z
N MET A 1 16.63 13.69 -32.21
CA MET A 1 17.17 12.43 -31.65
C MET A 1 16.12 11.60 -30.88
N THR A 2 14.81 11.78 -31.08
CA THR A 2 13.76 11.06 -30.33
C THR A 2 13.32 9.73 -30.94
N SER A 3 13.82 9.37 -32.13
CA SER A 3 13.33 8.23 -32.90
C SER A 3 13.72 6.85 -32.34
N SER A 4 14.81 6.74 -31.57
CA SER A 4 15.32 5.44 -31.11
C SER A 4 14.50 4.83 -29.97
N LEU A 5 13.96 5.64 -29.05
CA LEU A 5 13.23 5.17 -27.87
C LEU A 5 11.89 4.49 -28.22
N ASN A 6 11.30 4.83 -29.36
CA ASN A 6 10.04 4.22 -29.81
C ASN A 6 10.20 2.75 -30.24
N SER A 7 11.42 2.31 -30.55
CA SER A 7 11.71 0.95 -31.01
C SER A 7 11.87 -0.07 -29.88
N CYS A 8 11.98 0.37 -28.62
CA CYS A 8 12.19 -0.52 -27.50
C CYS A 8 10.92 -1.36 -27.20
N PRO A 9 11.01 -2.71 -27.15
CA PRO A 9 9.91 -3.60 -26.78
C PRO A 9 9.27 -3.25 -25.42
N THR A 10 7.98 -3.52 -25.26
CA THR A 10 7.23 -3.20 -24.02
C THR A 10 7.74 -4.04 -22.84
N GLU A 11 8.15 -5.26 -23.13
CA GLU A 11 8.65 -6.25 -22.19
C GLU A 11 9.94 -5.76 -21.51
N LEU A 12 10.81 -5.08 -22.27
CA LEU A 12 12.03 -4.48 -21.71
C LEU A 12 11.70 -3.30 -20.81
N TRP A 13 10.74 -2.44 -21.19
CA TRP A 13 10.28 -1.36 -20.31
C TRP A 13 9.70 -1.90 -19.00
N GLU A 14 8.88 -2.95 -19.08
CA GLU A 14 8.28 -3.58 -17.90
C GLU A 14 9.36 -4.19 -17.01
N GLN A 15 10.36 -4.86 -17.58
CA GLN A 15 11.47 -5.44 -16.83
C GLN A 15 12.32 -4.37 -16.15
N ILE A 16 12.66 -3.29 -16.84
CA ILE A 16 13.42 -2.15 -16.28
C ILE A 16 12.62 -1.51 -15.15
N LEU A 17 11.36 -1.16 -15.40
CA LEU A 17 10.49 -0.52 -14.41
C LEU A 17 10.24 -1.42 -13.22
N SER A 18 9.99 -2.71 -13.41
CA SER A 18 9.86 -3.68 -12.33
C SER A 18 11.15 -3.78 -11.52
N THR A 19 12.31 -3.74 -12.17
CA THR A 19 13.61 -3.78 -11.46
C THR A 19 13.83 -2.52 -10.63
N LEU A 20 13.58 -1.34 -11.19
CA LEU A 20 13.69 -0.05 -10.48
C LEU A 20 12.62 0.11 -9.39
N TRP A 21 11.43 -0.43 -9.60
CA TRP A 21 10.34 -0.39 -8.61
C TRP A 21 10.67 -1.20 -7.36
N HIS A 22 11.37 -2.32 -7.51
CA HIS A 22 11.76 -3.20 -6.41
C HIS A 22 13.19 -2.95 -5.90
N SER A 23 13.93 -2.00 -6.48
CA SER A 23 15.27 -1.64 -5.99
C SER A 23 15.17 -0.95 -4.62
N PRO A 24 16.20 -1.05 -3.76
CA PRO A 24 16.20 -0.42 -2.44
C PRO A 24 16.47 1.10 -2.55
N LEU A 25 15.46 1.85 -3.01
CA LEU A 25 15.52 3.31 -3.06
C LEU A 25 15.20 3.90 -1.68
N SER A 26 15.93 4.95 -1.28
CA SER A 26 15.52 5.79 -0.15
C SER A 26 14.17 6.44 -0.40
N PHE A 27 13.53 6.96 0.66
CA PHE A 27 12.25 7.65 0.55
C PHE A 27 12.27 8.80 -0.49
N ALA A 28 13.32 9.62 -0.46
CA ALA A 28 13.49 10.75 -1.38
C ALA A 28 13.64 10.28 -2.83
N GLU A 29 14.46 9.25 -3.07
CA GLU A 29 14.66 8.66 -4.38
C GLU A 29 13.39 7.97 -4.89
N ARG A 30 12.64 7.26 -4.04
CA ARG A 30 11.36 6.63 -4.39
C ARG A 30 10.35 7.68 -4.82
N LYS A 31 10.21 8.75 -4.03
CA LYS A 31 9.32 9.88 -4.37
C LYS A 31 9.72 10.52 -5.68
N GLN A 32 11.01 10.78 -5.89
CA GLN A 32 11.52 11.35 -7.13
C GLN A 32 11.28 10.40 -8.32
N PHE A 33 11.50 9.09 -8.15
CA PHE A 33 11.27 8.08 -9.17
C PHE A 33 9.79 8.03 -9.60
N ILE A 34 8.86 8.06 -8.63
CA ILE A 34 7.42 8.11 -8.88
C ILE A 34 7.06 9.35 -9.69
N LEU A 35 7.52 10.53 -9.27
CA LEU A 35 7.22 11.79 -9.95
C LEU A 35 7.84 11.83 -11.37
N ALA A 36 9.12 11.47 -11.49
CA ALA A 36 9.84 11.52 -12.76
C ALA A 36 9.32 10.49 -13.77
N SER A 37 8.88 9.31 -13.33
CA SER A 37 8.36 8.25 -14.22
C SER A 37 7.16 8.70 -15.04
N THR A 38 6.32 9.58 -14.50
CA THR A 38 5.16 10.11 -15.24
C THR A 38 5.55 11.09 -16.37
N LEU A 39 6.80 11.56 -16.39
CA LEU A 39 7.28 12.63 -17.29
C LEU A 39 8.19 12.12 -18.42
N VAL A 40 8.61 10.85 -18.43
CA VAL A 40 9.58 10.31 -19.40
C VAL A 40 9.01 10.31 -20.83
N CYS A 41 7.98 9.51 -21.06
CA CYS A 41 7.22 9.46 -22.31
C CYS A 41 5.90 8.70 -22.09
N LYS A 42 4.95 8.81 -23.03
CA LYS A 42 3.63 8.16 -22.91
C LYS A 42 3.72 6.63 -22.73
N ARG A 43 4.63 5.98 -23.45
CA ARG A 43 4.80 4.51 -23.37
C ARG A 43 5.38 4.09 -22.03
N TRP A 44 6.42 4.77 -21.55
CA TRP A 44 6.99 4.54 -20.22
C TRP A 44 5.95 4.74 -19.13
N SER A 45 5.21 5.86 -19.14
CA SER A 45 4.16 6.12 -18.16
C SER A 45 3.09 5.03 -18.15
N ALA A 46 2.67 4.54 -19.31
CA ALA A 46 1.67 3.47 -19.39
C ALA A 46 2.18 2.14 -18.79
N VAL A 47 3.45 1.81 -18.96
CA VAL A 47 4.05 0.60 -18.35
C VAL A 47 4.28 0.82 -16.85
N TYR A 48 4.71 2.01 -16.45
CA TYR A 48 4.87 2.39 -15.05
C TYR A 48 3.55 2.24 -14.30
N ASP A 49 2.45 2.71 -14.90
CA ASP A 49 1.10 2.58 -14.35
C ASP A 49 0.72 1.10 -14.12
N LEU A 50 1.09 0.20 -15.02
CA LEU A 50 0.83 -1.23 -14.83
C LEU A 50 1.63 -1.82 -13.67
N VAL A 51 2.91 -1.45 -13.54
CA VAL A 51 3.79 -1.92 -12.46
C VAL A 51 3.31 -1.37 -11.11
N ALA A 52 3.07 -0.07 -11.01
CA ALA A 52 2.65 0.59 -9.77
C ALA A 52 1.21 0.24 -9.35
N ALA A 53 0.34 -0.19 -10.27
CA ALA A 53 -0.97 -0.75 -9.93
C ALA A 53 -0.89 -2.21 -9.43
N ARG A 54 0.18 -2.94 -9.79
CA ARG A 54 0.42 -4.31 -9.33
C ARG A 54 1.10 -4.33 -7.96
N ASP A 55 2.07 -3.46 -7.75
CA ASP A 55 2.84 -3.39 -6.52
C ASP A 55 2.74 -1.94 -6.01
N VAL A 56 1.74 -1.63 -5.19
CA VAL A 56 1.43 -0.24 -4.77
C VAL A 56 2.43 0.23 -3.72
N TYR A 57 2.90 1.47 -3.83
CA TYR A 57 3.78 2.09 -2.83
C TYR A 57 3.18 3.40 -2.31
N ILE A 58 2.96 3.49 -0.99
CA ILE A 58 2.34 4.61 -0.31
C ILE A 58 3.41 5.32 0.54
N VAL A 59 3.82 6.50 0.09
CA VAL A 59 4.87 7.33 0.73
C VAL A 59 4.32 8.41 1.66
N SER A 60 3.01 8.69 1.63
CA SER A 60 2.44 9.78 2.43
C SER A 60 0.93 9.60 2.63
N PRO A 61 0.29 10.39 3.51
CA PRO A 61 -1.15 10.28 3.74
C PRO A 61 -2.00 10.57 2.50
N THR A 62 -1.59 11.51 1.64
CA THR A 62 -2.40 11.89 0.47
C THR A 62 -2.58 10.73 -0.53
N PRO A 63 -1.52 10.03 -0.99
CA PRO A 63 -1.67 8.80 -1.77
C PRO A 63 -2.43 7.68 -1.06
N CYS A 64 -2.34 7.59 0.28
CA CYS A 64 -3.09 6.64 1.09
C CYS A 64 -4.60 6.86 0.94
N ASP A 65 -5.06 8.10 1.10
CA ASP A 65 -6.47 8.46 0.95
C ASP A 65 -6.97 8.27 -0.47
N GLU A 66 -6.16 8.66 -1.48
CA GLU A 66 -6.51 8.43 -2.88
C GLU A 66 -6.66 6.94 -3.19
N PHE A 67 -5.74 6.10 -2.70
CA PHE A 67 -5.82 4.65 -2.86
C PHE A 67 -7.09 4.09 -2.22
N ARG A 68 -7.40 4.49 -0.99
CA ARG A 68 -8.61 4.06 -0.27
C ARG A 68 -9.88 4.47 -1.00
N GLN A 69 -9.95 5.69 -1.49
CA GLN A 69 -11.10 6.18 -2.27
C GLN A 69 -11.31 5.34 -3.54
N ARG A 70 -10.23 4.93 -4.22
CA ARG A 70 -10.31 4.06 -5.40
C ARG A 70 -10.83 2.67 -5.05
N VAL A 71 -10.31 2.05 -4.00
CA VAL A 71 -10.78 0.74 -3.52
C VAL A 71 -12.29 0.79 -3.21
N ARG A 72 -12.75 1.83 -2.51
CA ARG A 72 -14.18 2.05 -2.21
C ARG A 72 -15.02 2.27 -3.46
N ALA A 73 -14.52 3.06 -4.41
CA ALA A 73 -15.21 3.33 -5.67
C ALA A 73 -15.40 2.05 -6.49
N GLU A 74 -14.37 1.19 -6.54
CA GLU A 74 -14.44 -0.10 -7.24
C GLU A 74 -15.42 -1.06 -6.57
N ALA A 75 -15.40 -1.16 -5.25
CA ALA A 75 -16.37 -1.97 -4.50
C ALA A 75 -17.81 -1.56 -4.84
N THR A 76 -18.04 -0.24 -4.88
CA THR A 76 -19.34 0.34 -5.21
C THR A 76 -19.73 0.05 -6.66
N ALA A 77 -18.78 0.16 -7.60
CA ALA A 77 -19.01 -0.13 -9.02
C ALA A 77 -19.33 -1.62 -9.26
N SER A 78 -18.57 -2.52 -8.64
CA SER A 78 -18.79 -3.97 -8.70
C SER A 78 -20.18 -4.36 -8.17
N THR A 79 -20.57 -3.78 -7.03
CA THR A 79 -21.91 -3.98 -6.44
C THR A 79 -23.02 -3.49 -7.36
N ARG A 80 -22.90 -2.29 -7.93
CA ARG A 80 -23.88 -1.76 -8.90
C ARG A 80 -23.98 -2.63 -10.14
N ALA A 81 -22.85 -3.11 -10.66
CA ALA A 81 -22.82 -4.01 -11.81
C ALA A 81 -23.49 -5.35 -11.49
N ALA A 82 -23.33 -5.89 -10.28
CA ALA A 82 -24.02 -7.10 -9.85
C ALA A 82 -25.53 -6.90 -9.75
N ILE A 83 -25.99 -5.79 -9.15
CA ILE A 83 -27.42 -5.45 -9.05
C ILE A 83 -28.05 -5.27 -10.44
N ALA A 84 -27.37 -4.57 -11.35
CA ALA A 84 -27.84 -4.35 -12.72
C ALA A 84 -27.95 -5.63 -13.56
N ARG A 85 -27.25 -6.72 -13.17
CA ARG A 85 -27.43 -8.04 -13.80
C ARG A 85 -28.68 -8.75 -13.32
N ILE A 86 -29.16 -8.44 -12.11
CA ILE A 86 -30.34 -9.07 -11.50
C ILE A 86 -31.64 -8.38 -11.96
N GLY A 87 -31.60 -7.09 -12.32
CA GLY A 87 -32.75 -6.32 -12.77
C GLY A 87 -32.44 -5.40 -13.96
N ALA A 88 -33.32 -5.40 -14.95
CA ALA A 88 -33.21 -4.69 -16.23
C ALA A 88 -32.75 -3.21 -16.18
N ALA A 89 -32.01 -2.86 -17.24
CA ALA A 89 -31.64 -1.55 -17.82
C ALA A 89 -31.43 -0.33 -16.89
N PRO A 90 -30.16 0.09 -16.66
CA PRO A 90 -29.86 1.37 -16.02
C PRO A 90 -29.94 2.55 -17.00
N THR A 91 -30.81 3.51 -16.69
CA THR A 91 -30.89 4.83 -17.30
C THR A 91 -29.64 5.65 -16.93
N HIS A 92 -29.00 6.23 -17.95
CA HIS A 92 -27.75 7.01 -17.88
C HIS A 92 -27.74 8.08 -16.78
N GLN A 93 -26.71 8.07 -15.91
CA GLN A 93 -26.42 9.17 -14.99
C GLN A 93 -24.94 9.56 -15.04
N GLY A 94 -24.69 10.86 -15.24
CA GLY A 94 -23.41 11.44 -15.60
C GLY A 94 -22.32 11.33 -14.53
N GLN A 95 -21.07 11.26 -15.01
CA GLN A 95 -19.87 11.21 -14.16
C GLN A 95 -19.56 12.57 -13.52
N SER A 96 -19.17 12.54 -12.25
CA SER A 96 -18.90 13.73 -11.44
C SER A 96 -17.51 14.32 -11.70
N PHE A 97 -17.33 15.60 -11.35
CA PHE A 97 -16.10 16.37 -11.54
C PHE A 97 -14.85 15.79 -10.85
N VAL A 98 -15.00 15.09 -9.71
CA VAL A 98 -13.90 14.42 -9.00
C VAL A 98 -13.32 13.25 -9.81
N GLN A 99 -14.17 12.58 -10.60
CA GLN A 99 -13.77 11.51 -11.53
C GLN A 99 -12.89 12.03 -12.67
N ARG A 100 -13.03 13.31 -13.04
CA ARG A 100 -12.18 14.00 -14.03
C ARG A 100 -10.83 14.46 -13.46
N LEU A 101 -10.72 14.70 -12.16
CA LEU A 101 -9.47 15.11 -11.52
C LEU A 101 -8.54 13.90 -11.26
N LEU A 102 -9.10 12.75 -10.88
CA LEU A 102 -8.34 11.49 -10.68
C LEU A 102 -7.79 10.90 -12.00
N GLN A 103 -8.40 11.20 -13.15
CA GLN A 103 -7.86 10.88 -14.48
C GLN A 103 -6.60 11.68 -14.86
N ARG A 104 -6.24 12.71 -14.09
CA ARG A 104 -5.14 13.64 -14.40
C ARG A 104 -3.81 13.25 -13.75
N ILE A 105 -3.85 12.50 -12.65
CA ILE A 105 -2.66 11.99 -11.93
C ILE A 105 -2.27 10.58 -12.43
N TRP A 106 -3.21 9.87 -13.09
CA TRP A 106 -2.99 8.58 -13.72
C TRP A 106 -3.67 8.57 -15.10
N PRO A 107 -2.92 8.72 -16.20
CA PRO A 107 -3.51 8.96 -17.51
C PRO A 107 -4.04 7.65 -18.10
N HIS A 108 -5.25 7.23 -17.70
CA HIS A 108 -6.00 6.30 -18.53
C HIS A 108 -6.52 7.02 -19.77
N ARG A 109 -5.75 6.82 -20.85
CA ARG A 109 -6.19 6.43 -22.19
C ARG A 109 -7.64 6.82 -22.50
N SER A 110 -7.78 7.83 -23.36
CA SER A 110 -8.98 8.21 -24.11
C SER A 110 -9.99 7.05 -24.22
N ALA A 111 -11.18 7.27 -23.67
CA ALA A 111 -12.33 6.36 -23.68
C ALA A 111 -12.93 6.11 -25.10
N ALA A 112 -12.18 6.35 -26.17
CA ALA A 112 -12.72 6.40 -27.52
C ALA A 112 -12.81 5.04 -28.25
N GLU A 113 -12.27 3.92 -27.72
CA GLU A 113 -12.10 2.74 -28.59
C GLU A 113 -12.27 1.34 -27.96
N SER A 114 -12.86 1.20 -26.77
CA SER A 114 -13.20 -0.14 -26.25
C SER A 114 -14.58 -0.21 -25.63
N THR A 115 -15.51 -0.85 -26.34
CA THR A 115 -16.88 -1.16 -25.91
C THR A 115 -16.96 -2.32 -24.91
N GLN A 116 -15.82 -2.90 -24.50
CA GLN A 116 -15.80 -3.88 -23.42
C GLN A 116 -15.68 -3.15 -22.08
N ALA A 117 -16.70 -3.31 -21.23
CA ALA A 117 -16.66 -2.86 -19.84
C ALA A 117 -15.39 -3.43 -19.21
N PRO A 118 -14.40 -2.59 -18.84
CA PRO A 118 -13.18 -3.09 -18.23
C PRO A 118 -13.58 -3.71 -16.91
N THR A 119 -13.51 -5.03 -16.81
CA THR A 119 -13.46 -5.72 -15.53
C THR A 119 -12.12 -5.34 -14.91
N ASN A 120 -12.07 -4.16 -14.28
CA ASN A 120 -10.90 -3.62 -13.59
C ASN A 120 -10.69 -4.39 -12.28
N ASN A 121 -10.45 -5.69 -12.40
CA ASN A 121 -9.90 -6.46 -11.30
C ASN A 121 -8.58 -5.80 -10.95
N PHE A 122 -8.51 -5.17 -9.77
CA PHE A 122 -7.26 -4.63 -9.27
C PHE A 122 -6.23 -5.77 -9.31
N ARG A 123 -5.19 -5.55 -10.11
CA ARG A 123 -4.06 -6.48 -10.21
C ARG A 123 -3.08 -6.28 -9.04
N CYS A 124 -3.48 -5.54 -8.02
CA CYS A 124 -2.67 -5.28 -6.83
C CYS A 124 -2.34 -6.61 -6.13
N ARG A 125 -1.05 -6.90 -6.04
CA ARG A 125 -0.43 -8.08 -5.43
C ARG A 125 0.28 -7.73 -4.14
N SER A 126 0.89 -6.55 -4.07
CA SER A 126 1.50 -6.05 -2.86
C SER A 126 1.20 -4.58 -2.62
N ILE A 127 1.14 -4.21 -1.36
CA ILE A 127 1.10 -2.82 -0.90
C ILE A 127 2.32 -2.61 0.00
N THR A 128 3.10 -1.57 -0.26
CA THR A 128 4.18 -1.12 0.61
C THR A 128 3.81 0.25 1.16
N ILE A 129 3.93 0.45 2.47
CA ILE A 129 3.65 1.71 3.14
C ILE A 129 4.93 2.12 3.86
N SER A 130 5.47 3.30 3.51
CA SER A 130 6.61 3.87 4.21
C SER A 130 6.14 4.85 5.26
N LEU A 131 6.54 4.60 6.50
CA LEU A 131 6.20 5.36 7.68
C LEU A 131 7.42 6.08 8.24
N THR A 132 7.60 7.36 7.89
CA THR A 132 8.68 8.18 8.47
C THR A 132 8.17 9.02 9.63
N ASN A 133 8.85 8.94 10.77
CA ASN A 133 8.58 9.80 11.92
C ASN A 133 9.06 11.23 11.63
N CYS A 134 8.19 12.04 11.03
CA CYS A 134 8.50 13.43 10.75
C CYS A 134 7.95 14.33 11.86
N PRO A 135 8.80 15.00 12.67
CA PRO A 135 8.34 15.84 13.77
C PRO A 135 7.52 17.07 13.31
N SER A 136 7.57 17.40 12.02
CA SER A 136 6.90 18.56 11.43
C SER A 136 5.47 18.28 10.92
N THR A 137 5.08 17.02 10.74
CA THR A 137 3.72 16.68 10.29
C THR A 137 2.76 16.65 11.47
N GLY A 138 2.14 17.80 11.75
CA GLY A 138 1.15 17.93 12.82
C GLY A 138 0.02 16.91 12.72
N ARG A 139 -0.27 16.25 13.85
CA ARG A 139 -1.44 15.43 14.26
C ARG A 139 -2.06 14.37 13.34
N LEU A 140 -1.93 14.42 12.02
CA LEU A 140 -2.25 13.29 11.15
C LEU A 140 -1.05 12.35 11.14
N SER A 141 -0.91 11.62 12.26
CA SER A 141 0.10 10.58 12.38
C SER A 141 -0.13 9.60 11.24
N LEU A 142 0.91 9.27 10.49
CA LEU A 142 0.83 8.30 9.41
C LEU A 142 0.29 6.93 9.87
N GLY A 143 0.41 6.62 11.17
CA GLY A 143 -0.27 5.50 11.79
C GLY A 143 -1.80 5.53 11.65
N SER A 144 -2.48 6.68 11.64
CA SER A 144 -3.93 6.73 11.42
C SER A 144 -4.28 6.37 9.97
N CYS A 145 -3.45 6.79 9.00
CA CYS A 145 -3.60 6.32 7.61
C CYS A 145 -3.39 4.81 7.53
N LEU A 146 -2.44 4.22 8.28
CA LEU A 146 -2.27 2.76 8.32
C LEU A 146 -3.51 2.06 8.89
N ASP A 147 -4.04 2.52 10.02
CA ASP A 147 -5.26 1.97 10.63
C ASP A 147 -6.44 2.02 9.65
N GLU A 148 -6.65 3.19 9.06
CA GLU A 148 -7.71 3.47 8.10
C GLU A 148 -7.57 2.70 6.77
N LEU A 149 -6.33 2.45 6.35
CA LEU A 149 -6.02 1.62 5.19
C LEU A 149 -6.29 0.16 5.48
N LEU A 150 -5.84 -0.37 6.62
CA LEU A 150 -6.07 -1.75 7.01
C LEU A 150 -7.56 -2.06 7.15
N GLU A 151 -8.32 -1.16 7.78
CA GLU A 151 -9.78 -1.23 7.82
C GLU A 151 -10.38 -1.27 6.41
N THR A 152 -9.88 -0.43 5.49
CA THR A 152 -10.35 -0.42 4.10
C THR A 152 -9.99 -1.73 3.37
N LEU A 153 -8.80 -2.28 3.60
CA LEU A 153 -8.39 -3.54 2.99
C LEU A 153 -9.20 -4.73 3.49
N ASP A 154 -9.54 -4.74 4.78
CA ASP A 154 -10.38 -5.76 5.41
C ASP A 154 -11.81 -5.73 4.84
N VAL A 155 -12.45 -4.56 4.92
CA VAL A 155 -13.84 -4.35 4.45
C VAL A 155 -13.99 -4.60 2.94
N PHE A 156 -12.99 -4.24 2.14
CA PHE A 156 -13.06 -4.34 0.68
C PHE A 156 -12.10 -5.41 0.11
N SER A 157 -11.84 -6.46 0.88
CA SER A 157 -10.96 -7.56 0.49
C SER A 157 -11.31 -8.15 -0.89
N GLU A 158 -12.60 -8.25 -1.22
CA GLU A 158 -13.07 -8.76 -2.53
C GLU A 158 -12.61 -7.91 -3.73
N THR A 159 -12.35 -6.62 -3.54
CA THR A 159 -11.88 -5.74 -4.63
C THR A 159 -10.40 -5.94 -4.94
N LEU A 160 -9.64 -6.54 -4.03
CA LEU A 160 -8.21 -6.81 -4.15
C LEU A 160 -7.94 -8.32 -4.06
N PRO A 161 -8.50 -9.13 -4.98
CA PRO A 161 -8.45 -10.59 -4.87
C PRO A 161 -7.04 -11.16 -5.02
N ASN A 162 -6.13 -10.38 -5.60
CA ASN A 162 -4.73 -10.73 -5.83
C ASN A 162 -3.79 -10.23 -4.74
N LEU A 163 -4.27 -9.47 -3.75
CA LEU A 163 -3.41 -8.96 -2.68
C LEU A 163 -2.89 -10.14 -1.87
N ARG A 164 -1.57 -10.27 -1.78
CA ARG A 164 -0.90 -11.35 -1.05
C ARG A 164 0.13 -10.84 -0.05
N ARG A 165 0.68 -9.65 -0.27
CA ARG A 165 1.79 -9.10 0.51
C ARG A 165 1.48 -7.69 1.00
N LEU A 166 1.77 -7.41 2.26
CA LEU A 166 1.72 -6.08 2.84
C LEU A 166 3.09 -5.81 3.45
N ASN A 167 3.73 -4.72 3.05
CA ASN A 167 5.02 -4.29 3.58
C ASN A 167 4.83 -2.97 4.31
N ILE A 168 5.37 -2.86 5.52
CA ILE A 168 5.32 -1.66 6.34
C ILE A 168 6.75 -1.31 6.71
N GLU A 169 7.21 -0.15 6.26
CA GLU A 169 8.59 0.31 6.42
C GLU A 169 8.62 1.51 7.36
N TYR A 170 8.94 1.28 8.63
CA TYR A 170 9.13 2.31 9.64
C TYR A 170 10.53 2.92 9.51
N THR A 171 10.61 4.25 9.47
CA THR A 171 11.86 5.02 9.49
C THR A 171 11.84 5.97 10.67
N ASP A 172 12.82 5.85 11.56
CA ASP A 172 12.97 6.64 12.79
C ASP A 172 11.75 6.57 13.73
N ALA A 173 11.02 5.44 13.71
CA ALA A 173 9.80 5.21 14.48
C ALA A 173 9.99 4.13 15.54
N SER A 174 9.27 4.26 16.67
CA SER A 174 9.33 3.28 17.75
C SER A 174 8.60 1.99 17.38
N PRO A 175 9.18 0.80 17.66
CA PRO A 175 8.48 -0.47 17.51
C PRO A 175 7.21 -0.60 18.37
N ASP A 176 7.09 0.20 19.43
CA ASP A 176 5.89 0.20 20.27
C ASP A 176 4.64 0.67 19.51
N ASP A 177 4.79 1.44 18.44
CA ASP A 177 3.68 1.88 17.58
C ASP A 177 2.88 0.71 16.99
N LEU A 178 3.50 -0.46 16.83
CA LEU A 178 2.83 -1.69 16.38
C LEU A 178 1.80 -2.23 17.39
N PHE A 179 2.02 -1.95 18.68
CA PHE A 179 1.27 -2.55 19.77
C PHE A 179 0.33 -1.55 20.46
N THR A 180 0.54 -0.25 20.27
CA THR A 180 -0.32 0.79 20.84
C THR A 180 -1.67 0.90 20.15
N ARG A 181 -1.77 0.42 18.89
CA ARG A 181 -2.95 0.56 18.05
C ARG A 181 -3.58 -0.80 17.75
N ARG A 182 -4.87 -0.78 17.39
CA ARG A 182 -5.61 -1.95 16.88
C ARG A 182 -5.33 -2.20 15.38
N THR A 183 -4.20 -1.73 14.90
CA THR A 183 -3.81 -1.66 13.49
C THR A 183 -4.06 -2.99 12.78
N PHE A 184 -3.69 -4.11 13.40
CA PHE A 184 -3.79 -5.44 12.79
C PHE A 184 -4.93 -6.30 13.35
N ALA A 185 -5.99 -5.67 13.86
CA ALA A 185 -7.15 -6.41 14.36
C ALA A 185 -7.91 -7.17 13.26
N GLY A 186 -7.82 -6.71 12.00
CA GLY A 186 -8.38 -7.38 10.83
C GLY A 186 -7.41 -7.30 9.66
N LEU A 187 -6.85 -8.45 9.28
CA LEU A 187 -6.08 -8.59 8.05
C LEU A 187 -6.95 -9.25 6.98
N PRO A 188 -6.90 -8.79 5.71
CA PRO A 188 -7.66 -9.42 4.64
C PRO A 188 -7.33 -10.91 4.54
N PRO A 189 -8.32 -11.80 4.37
CA PRO A 189 -8.10 -13.26 4.38
C PRO A 189 -7.20 -13.76 3.25
N GLN A 190 -7.01 -12.97 2.20
CA GLN A 190 -6.11 -13.31 1.11
C GLN A 190 -4.64 -12.92 1.37
N LEU A 191 -4.37 -12.16 2.43
CA LEU A 191 -3.03 -11.73 2.77
C LEU A 191 -2.23 -12.92 3.32
N THR A 192 -1.07 -13.20 2.72
CA THR A 192 -0.23 -14.36 3.08
C THR A 192 1.08 -13.94 3.73
N HIS A 193 1.57 -12.74 3.41
CA HIS A 193 2.83 -12.23 3.92
C HIS A 193 2.66 -10.81 4.45
N LEU A 194 3.17 -10.57 5.65
CA LEU A 194 3.28 -9.26 6.26
C LEU A 194 4.75 -9.00 6.59
N HIS A 195 5.36 -8.04 5.92
CA HIS A 195 6.74 -7.63 6.18
C HIS A 195 6.73 -6.31 6.94
N ILE A 196 7.45 -6.26 8.05
CA ILE A 196 7.59 -5.06 8.86
C ILE A 196 9.08 -4.78 9.02
N ARG A 197 9.55 -3.65 8.48
CA ARG A 197 10.96 -3.25 8.55
C ARG A 197 11.09 -1.97 9.35
N PHE A 198 11.99 -1.95 10.32
CA PHE A 198 12.43 -0.75 11.01
C PHE A 198 13.79 -0.32 10.47
N THR A 199 13.94 0.97 10.19
CA THR A 199 15.19 1.58 9.76
C THR A 199 15.45 2.80 10.62
N GLU A 200 16.65 2.86 11.22
CA GLU A 200 17.11 4.03 11.96
C GLU A 200 18.11 4.79 11.10
N THR A 201 17.89 6.09 10.94
CA THR A 201 18.85 6.97 10.29
C THR A 201 19.89 7.40 11.32
N ALA A 202 21.17 7.37 10.96
CA ALA A 202 22.28 7.73 11.85
C ALA A 202 22.19 9.16 12.42
N SER A 203 21.31 9.99 11.87
CA SER A 203 21.11 11.39 12.29
C SER A 203 20.12 11.54 13.44
N SER A 204 19.26 10.55 13.70
CA SER A 204 18.47 10.58 14.93
C SER A 204 19.37 10.12 16.06
N ALA A 205 19.89 11.08 16.85
CA ALA A 205 20.49 10.74 18.14
C ALA A 205 19.52 9.78 18.85
N PRO A 206 20.00 8.65 19.42
CA PRO A 206 19.13 7.66 20.03
C PRO A 206 18.26 8.43 21.01
N ALA A 207 16.97 8.54 20.67
CA ALA A 207 16.02 9.22 21.53
C ALA A 207 16.08 8.42 22.83
N ALA A 208 16.77 8.98 23.83
CA ALA A 208 17.18 8.25 25.01
C ALA A 208 15.98 7.44 25.49
N GLU A 209 16.19 6.13 25.64
CA GLU A 209 15.22 5.08 25.96
C GLU A 209 14.58 5.26 27.36
N ASN A 210 14.50 6.50 27.86
CA ASN A 210 14.04 6.92 29.18
C ASN A 210 12.54 7.18 29.23
N THR A 211 11.74 6.49 28.40
CA THR A 211 10.29 6.53 28.55
C THR A 211 9.86 5.34 29.40
N GLU A 212 10.24 5.35 30.67
CA GLU A 212 9.51 4.62 31.73
C GLU A 212 8.13 5.27 31.85
N HIS A 213 7.25 5.04 30.87
CA HIS A 213 5.84 5.34 31.05
C HIS A 213 5.25 4.28 31.97
N PRO A 214 4.67 4.66 33.13
CA PRO A 214 4.12 3.70 34.08
C PRO A 214 3.03 2.88 33.41
N ALA A 215 3.34 1.60 33.24
CA ALA A 215 2.59 0.60 32.50
C ALA A 215 1.21 0.38 33.11
N ARG A 216 0.19 1.02 32.55
CA ARG A 216 -1.04 0.26 32.29
C ARG A 216 -0.72 -0.60 31.08
N ASP A 217 -0.47 -1.88 31.29
CA ASP A 217 -0.42 -2.86 30.20
C ASP A 217 -1.75 -2.71 29.42
N PRO A 218 -1.74 -2.07 28.23
CA PRO A 218 -2.96 -2.03 27.45
C PRO A 218 -3.29 -3.48 27.07
N PRO A 219 -4.58 -3.85 26.99
CA PRO A 219 -4.97 -5.18 26.57
C PRO A 219 -4.27 -5.49 25.25
N ARG A 220 -3.44 -6.55 25.26
CA ARG A 220 -2.61 -6.92 24.12
C ARG A 220 -3.52 -7.17 22.92
N PRO A 221 -3.43 -6.38 21.84
CA PRO A 221 -4.25 -6.61 20.66
C PRO A 221 -3.87 -7.98 20.09
N LYS A 222 -4.85 -8.88 20.03
CA LYS A 222 -4.70 -10.14 19.29
C LYS A 222 -4.90 -9.83 17.82
N TRP A 223 -3.93 -10.18 16.99
CA TRP A 223 -4.05 -10.05 15.56
C TRP A 223 -4.87 -11.23 15.08
N TYR A 224 -6.08 -10.95 14.61
CA TYR A 224 -6.96 -11.99 14.08
C TYR A 224 -6.76 -12.04 12.57
N SER A 225 -6.33 -13.21 12.10
CA SER A 225 -6.44 -13.59 10.70
C SER A 225 -7.00 -15.00 10.66
N GLU A 226 -7.99 -15.22 9.82
CA GLU A 226 -8.54 -16.56 9.58
C GLU A 226 -7.51 -17.45 8.86
N THR A 227 -6.57 -16.83 8.16
CA THR A 227 -5.53 -17.50 7.39
C THR A 227 -4.16 -17.35 8.05
N PRO A 228 -3.29 -18.38 7.95
CA PRO A 228 -1.94 -18.25 8.45
C PRO A 228 -1.17 -17.17 7.66
N VAL A 229 -0.66 -16.17 8.37
CA VAL A 229 0.16 -15.10 7.83
C VAL A 229 1.61 -15.31 8.24
N ILE A 230 2.52 -15.24 7.28
CA ILE A 230 3.96 -15.20 7.54
C ILE A 230 4.32 -13.75 7.86
N VAL A 231 4.74 -13.50 9.10
CA VAL A 231 5.16 -12.17 9.55
C VAL A 231 6.68 -12.14 9.58
N SER A 232 7.28 -11.32 8.72
CA SER A 232 8.73 -11.09 8.75
C SER A 232 9.01 -9.74 9.38
N ILE A 233 9.83 -9.70 10.43
CA ILE A 233 10.20 -8.45 11.12
C ILE A 233 11.71 -8.22 11.07
N PHE A 234 12.10 -7.00 10.74
CA PHE A 234 13.48 -6.58 10.51
C PHE A 234 13.82 -5.33 11.34
N GLY A 235 15.08 -5.20 11.76
CA GLY A 235 15.56 -4.01 12.48
C GLY A 235 15.02 -3.84 13.90
N VAL A 236 14.67 -4.93 14.60
CA VAL A 236 14.12 -4.87 15.98
C VAL A 236 14.85 -5.81 16.93
N ASN A 237 14.73 -5.56 18.24
CA ASN A 237 15.28 -6.42 19.29
C ASN A 237 14.41 -7.68 19.57
N GLU A 238 14.98 -8.64 20.30
CA GLU A 238 14.33 -9.92 20.62
C GLU A 238 13.02 -9.77 21.42
N ASN A 239 12.90 -8.71 22.24
CA ASN A 239 11.67 -8.45 23.00
C ASN A 239 10.50 -8.10 22.08
N VAL A 240 10.74 -7.31 21.04
CA VAL A 240 9.72 -6.98 20.01
C VAL A 240 9.31 -8.24 19.24
N VAL A 241 10.27 -9.08 18.86
CA VAL A 241 9.99 -10.36 18.17
C VAL A 241 9.12 -11.27 19.03
N LYS A 242 9.42 -11.38 20.33
CA LYS A 242 8.63 -12.15 21.28
C LYS A 242 7.20 -11.61 21.39
N ARG A 243 7.04 -10.30 21.57
CA ARG A 243 5.72 -9.64 21.63
C ARG A 243 4.92 -9.84 20.34
N MET A 244 5.58 -9.79 19.18
CA MET A 244 4.96 -10.05 17.90
C MET A 244 4.47 -11.50 17.79
N SER A 245 5.26 -12.46 18.26
CA SER A 245 4.90 -13.89 18.26
C SER A 245 3.69 -14.17 19.16
N GLU A 246 3.57 -13.45 20.27
CA GLU A 246 2.39 -13.53 21.14
C GLU A 246 1.14 -12.86 20.53
N ALA A 247 1.34 -11.81 19.72
CA ALA A 247 0.26 -11.08 19.07
C ALA A 247 -0.33 -11.83 17.86
N VAL A 248 0.43 -12.71 17.21
CA VAL A 248 0.06 -13.44 15.98
C VAL A 248 -0.13 -14.93 16.27
N PRO A 249 -1.28 -15.35 16.83
CA PRO A 249 -1.48 -16.73 17.29
C PRO A 249 -1.55 -17.77 16.17
N CYS A 250 -1.92 -17.36 14.95
CA CYS A 250 -2.16 -18.28 13.82
C CYS A 250 -1.08 -18.22 12.73
N GLY A 251 0.07 -17.58 12.99
CA GLY A 251 1.11 -17.32 11.98
C GLY A 251 2.50 -17.75 12.41
N SER A 252 3.47 -17.59 11.50
CA SER A 252 4.89 -17.76 11.80
C SER A 252 5.56 -16.39 11.80
N VAL A 253 6.24 -16.05 12.90
CA VAL A 253 7.08 -14.85 12.98
C VAL A 253 8.51 -15.24 12.64
N ILE A 254 9.06 -14.62 11.59
CA ILE A 254 10.44 -14.78 11.16
C ILE A 254 11.16 -13.46 11.47
N ALA A 255 12.12 -13.52 12.38
CA ALA A 255 13.03 -12.41 12.61
C ALA A 255 14.29 -12.62 11.78
N ALA A 256 14.67 -11.61 11.01
CA ALA A 256 15.96 -11.58 10.34
C ALA A 256 16.84 -10.49 10.96
N LYS A 257 18.11 -10.83 11.19
CA LYS A 257 19.15 -9.83 11.44
C LYS A 257 19.58 -9.32 10.07
N ASP A 258 19.39 -8.04 9.82
CA ASP A 258 19.91 -7.36 8.64
C ASP A 258 21.45 -7.33 8.65
#